data_AF-A0A355B955-F1
#
_entry.id   AF-A0A355B955-F1
#
_cell.length_a   1.000
_cell.length_b   1.000
_cell.length_c   1.000
_cell.angle_alpha   90.00
_cell.angle_beta   90.00
_cell.angle_gamma   90.00
#
_symmetry.space_group_name_H-M   'P 1'
#
loop_
_entity.id
_entity.type
_entity.pdbx_description
1 polymer ?
#
loop_
_entity_poly.entity_id
_entity_poly.type
_entity_poly.pdbx_seq_one_letter_code
_entity_poly.pdbx_strand_id
1 'polypeptide(L)'
;TVLEDYINSGLTPEIVSIGNETNIRFCEPNVSPENLPPYEVVRTVKLLNAGTKAVRDLNKKYNLNIKIACHIFSVGFLKTWMKIHIRNGLDFDVMALSHYHQLHSLGDFDNWKQVVAFVRNTYKKDFIILETAQIFTDGFKDNARNILGKNNIPTTYNKKDVTYDMNPPTTNTQRKYLSDMGKDLYISGGLGVIYWGGEWVGSNNTLVYPLNVNGNPGSTWENAAFWDFNYNLHDGINWMKDIVP
;
A
#
# COMPACT_ATOMS: atom_id res chain seq x y z
N THR A 1 -16.88 13.80 15.08
CA THR A 1 -16.57 12.51 14.41
C THR A 1 -15.09 12.23 14.59
N VAL A 2 -14.57 11.00 14.35
CA VAL A 2 -13.13 10.71 14.52
C VAL A 2 -12.26 11.78 13.84
N LEU A 3 -12.48 12.04 12.54
CA LEU A 3 -11.71 13.05 11.81
C LEU A 3 -11.82 14.47 12.40
N GLU A 4 -12.99 14.84 12.91
CA GLU A 4 -13.20 16.14 13.55
C GLU A 4 -12.45 16.25 14.89
N ASP A 5 -12.33 15.14 15.64
CA ASP A 5 -11.55 15.10 16.88
C ASP A 5 -10.05 15.29 16.59
N TYR A 6 -9.54 14.72 15.49
CA TYR A 6 -8.19 15.00 14.98
C TYR A 6 -8.00 16.47 14.62
N ILE A 7 -8.94 17.06 13.86
CA ILE A 7 -8.89 18.48 13.47
C ILE A 7 -8.87 19.38 14.71
N ASN A 8 -9.77 19.15 15.67
CA ASN A 8 -9.86 19.95 16.91
C ASN A 8 -8.61 19.79 17.79
N SER A 9 -7.88 18.68 17.66
CA SER A 9 -6.62 18.43 18.35
C SER A 9 -5.38 18.98 17.60
N GLY A 10 -5.58 19.65 16.46
CA GLY A 10 -4.48 20.18 15.65
C GLY A 10 -3.75 19.13 14.80
N LEU A 11 -4.35 17.95 14.60
CA LEU A 11 -3.79 16.81 13.87
C LEU A 11 -4.52 16.58 12.54
N THR A 12 -4.75 17.65 11.78
CA THR A 12 -5.43 17.59 10.48
C THR A 12 -4.60 16.76 9.47
N PRO A 13 -5.15 15.66 8.92
CA PRO A 13 -4.44 14.86 7.92
C PRO A 13 -4.44 15.54 6.56
N GLU A 14 -3.38 15.36 5.78
CA GLU A 14 -3.31 15.80 4.38
C GLU A 14 -4.18 14.93 3.45
N ILE A 15 -4.25 13.62 3.74
CA ILE A 15 -5.00 12.63 2.97
C ILE A 15 -5.78 11.74 3.94
N VAL A 16 -7.04 11.45 3.64
CA VAL A 16 -7.86 10.45 4.33
C VAL A 16 -8.26 9.38 3.31
N SER A 17 -7.87 8.13 3.57
CA SER A 17 -8.36 6.98 2.79
C SER A 17 -9.72 6.54 3.31
N ILE A 18 -10.69 6.42 2.42
CA ILE A 18 -12.01 5.85 2.75
C ILE A 18 -11.98 4.36 2.47
N GLY A 19 -11.65 3.61 3.52
CA GLY A 19 -11.44 2.16 3.45
C GLY A 19 -10.00 1.75 3.11
N ASN A 20 -9.76 0.45 3.20
CA ASN A 20 -8.49 -0.22 2.93
C ASN A 20 -8.74 -1.37 1.96
N GLU A 21 -8.05 -1.37 0.82
CA GLU A 21 -8.15 -2.42 -0.21
C GLU A 21 -9.61 -2.79 -0.61
N THR A 22 -10.43 -1.78 -0.92
CA THR A 22 -11.88 -1.91 -1.14
C THR A 22 -12.25 -2.33 -2.56
N ASN A 23 -11.59 -3.34 -3.12
CA ASN A 23 -11.73 -3.74 -4.52
C ASN A 23 -13.14 -4.24 -4.85
N ILE A 24 -13.69 -5.06 -3.94
CA ILE A 24 -14.92 -5.84 -4.19
C ILE A 24 -15.86 -5.93 -2.99
N ARG A 25 -15.45 -5.51 -1.79
CA ARG A 25 -16.29 -5.58 -0.58
C ARG A 25 -15.95 -4.42 0.35
N PHE A 26 -16.96 -3.84 0.98
CA PHE A 26 -16.80 -2.74 1.94
C PHE A 26 -17.97 -2.69 2.91
N CYS A 27 -17.67 -2.64 4.22
CA CYS A 27 -18.64 -2.64 5.31
C CYS A 27 -19.78 -3.65 5.08
N GLU A 28 -19.43 -4.91 4.85
CA GLU A 28 -20.40 -5.97 4.60
C GLU A 28 -21.21 -6.35 5.85
N PRO A 29 -22.40 -6.96 5.69
CA PRO A 29 -23.13 -7.53 6.82
C PRO A 29 -22.28 -8.54 7.59
N ASN A 30 -22.51 -8.62 8.90
CA ASN A 30 -21.83 -9.57 9.78
C ASN A 30 -22.42 -10.99 9.61
N VAL A 31 -22.11 -11.62 8.48
CA VAL A 31 -22.47 -13.00 8.13
C VAL A 31 -21.23 -13.72 7.59
N SER A 32 -21.26 -15.04 7.55
CA SER A 32 -20.15 -15.81 6.98
C SER A 32 -19.96 -15.52 5.48
N PRO A 33 -18.74 -15.64 4.93
CA PRO A 33 -18.44 -15.26 3.55
C PRO A 33 -19.34 -15.90 2.48
N GLU A 34 -19.75 -17.15 2.69
CA GLU A 34 -20.65 -17.90 1.81
C GLU A 34 -22.09 -17.38 1.81
N ASN A 35 -22.47 -16.65 2.86
CA ASN A 35 -23.79 -16.03 3.02
C ASN A 35 -23.79 -14.54 2.66
N LEU A 36 -22.66 -13.99 2.21
CA LEU A 36 -22.59 -12.61 1.77
C LEU A 36 -23.41 -12.41 0.49
N PRO A 37 -24.12 -11.27 0.37
CA PRO A 37 -24.79 -10.93 -0.88
C PRO A 37 -23.77 -10.83 -2.04
N PRO A 38 -24.26 -10.96 -3.29
CA PRO A 38 -23.46 -10.66 -4.47
C PRO A 38 -22.86 -9.25 -4.38
N TYR A 39 -21.67 -9.08 -4.94
CA TYR A 39 -21.04 -7.77 -5.01
C TYR A 39 -21.88 -6.80 -5.86
N GLU A 40 -22.19 -5.65 -5.26
CA GLU A 40 -22.86 -4.55 -5.96
C GLU A 40 -22.03 -3.27 -5.87
N VAL A 41 -21.55 -2.80 -7.03
CA VAL A 41 -20.79 -1.55 -7.13
C VAL A 41 -21.61 -0.35 -6.66
N VAL A 42 -22.93 -0.32 -6.93
CA VAL A 42 -23.81 0.78 -6.51
C VAL A 42 -23.87 0.91 -4.99
N ARG A 43 -24.02 -0.22 -4.27
CA ARG A 43 -23.98 -0.28 -2.81
C ARG A 43 -22.62 0.20 -2.29
N THR A 44 -21.53 -0.33 -2.85
CA THR A 44 -20.17 -0.02 -2.43
C THR A 44 -19.85 1.47 -2.60
N VAL A 45 -20.17 2.04 -3.76
CA VAL A 45 -19.99 3.47 -4.03
C VAL A 45 -20.82 4.33 -3.08
N LYS A 46 -22.06 3.94 -2.76
CA LYS A 46 -22.89 4.67 -1.79
C LYS A 46 -22.24 4.71 -0.40
N LEU A 47 -21.67 3.60 0.05
CA LEU A 47 -21.00 3.53 1.35
C LEU A 47 -19.70 4.32 1.37
N LEU A 48 -18.86 4.20 0.34
CA LEU A 48 -17.66 5.01 0.20
C LEU A 48 -18.01 6.50 0.18
N ASN A 49 -19.03 6.90 -0.59
CA ASN A 49 -19.48 8.30 -0.66
C ASN A 49 -20.02 8.84 0.67
N ALA A 50 -20.51 7.99 1.58
CA ALA A 50 -20.86 8.44 2.92
C ALA A 50 -19.62 8.93 3.70
N GLY A 51 -18.50 8.21 3.56
CA GLY A 51 -17.21 8.63 4.12
C GLY A 51 -16.64 9.86 3.41
N THR A 52 -16.68 9.89 2.08
CA THR A 52 -16.14 11.01 1.30
C THR A 52 -16.90 12.30 1.62
N LYS A 53 -18.24 12.23 1.72
CA LYS A 53 -19.09 13.33 2.14
C LYS A 53 -18.69 13.89 3.51
N ALA A 54 -18.39 13.03 4.48
CA ALA A 54 -17.96 13.49 5.81
C ALA A 54 -16.66 14.32 5.73
N VAL A 55 -15.69 13.90 4.90
CA VAL A 55 -14.45 14.67 4.67
C VAL A 55 -14.75 15.99 3.97
N ARG A 56 -15.59 15.99 2.92
CA ARG A 56 -15.99 17.22 2.20
C ARG A 56 -16.70 18.21 3.11
N ASP A 57 -17.60 17.75 3.98
CA ASP A 57 -18.31 18.61 4.93
C ASP A 57 -17.36 19.24 5.95
N LEU A 58 -16.37 18.49 6.44
CA LEU A 58 -15.35 18.99 7.36
C LEU A 58 -14.38 19.96 6.68
N ASN A 59 -13.97 19.70 5.44
CA ASN A 59 -13.20 20.65 4.64
C ASN A 59 -13.94 21.99 4.52
N LYS A 60 -15.24 21.96 4.24
CA LYS A 60 -16.05 23.18 4.16
C LYS A 60 -16.19 23.87 5.53
N LYS A 61 -16.45 23.11 6.59
CA LYS A 61 -16.67 23.65 7.95
C LYS A 61 -15.42 24.33 8.51
N TYR A 62 -14.25 23.74 8.30
CA TYR A 62 -12.99 24.19 8.88
C TYR A 62 -12.09 24.92 7.86
N ASN A 63 -12.57 25.16 6.63
CA ASN A 63 -11.80 25.75 5.52
C ASN A 63 -10.47 25.01 5.27
N LEU A 64 -10.55 23.68 5.16
CA LEU A 64 -9.43 22.77 4.93
C LEU A 64 -9.46 22.20 3.51
N ASN A 65 -8.37 21.55 3.12
CA ASN A 65 -8.22 20.88 1.83
C ASN A 65 -7.70 19.44 1.99
N ILE A 66 -8.31 18.68 2.89
CA ILE A 66 -8.00 17.25 3.09
C ILE A 66 -8.35 16.50 1.79
N LYS A 67 -7.36 15.85 1.19
CA LYS A 67 -7.56 15.00 0.00
C LYS A 67 -8.21 13.67 0.39
N ILE A 68 -9.09 13.18 -0.46
CA ILE A 68 -9.80 11.92 -0.23
C ILE A 68 -9.17 10.83 -1.10
N ALA A 69 -8.64 9.78 -0.48
CA ALA A 69 -8.12 8.61 -1.19
C ALA A 69 -9.14 7.47 -1.23
N CYS A 70 -9.14 6.72 -2.33
CA CYS A 70 -9.73 5.38 -2.40
C CYS A 70 -8.61 4.38 -2.65
N HIS A 71 -8.55 3.32 -1.85
CA HIS A 71 -7.45 2.39 -1.80
C HIS A 71 -7.88 0.99 -2.24
N ILE A 72 -7.19 0.42 -3.23
CA ILE A 72 -7.43 -0.95 -3.72
C ILE A 72 -6.13 -1.76 -3.70
N PHE A 73 -6.26 -3.09 -3.60
CA PHE A 73 -5.15 -4.01 -3.85
C PHE A 73 -4.93 -4.17 -5.36
N SER A 74 -3.67 -4.24 -5.79
CA SER A 74 -3.25 -4.60 -7.15
C SER A 74 -3.66 -3.67 -8.31
N VAL A 75 -2.68 -3.39 -9.16
CA VAL A 75 -2.85 -2.66 -10.43
C VAL A 75 -3.71 -3.44 -11.44
N GLY A 76 -3.70 -4.78 -11.38
CA GLY A 76 -4.46 -5.61 -12.33
C GLY A 76 -5.98 -5.34 -12.33
N PHE A 77 -6.54 -4.87 -11.21
CA PHE A 77 -7.96 -4.49 -11.11
C PHE A 77 -8.23 -3.02 -11.40
N LEU A 78 -7.19 -2.18 -11.49
CA LEU A 78 -7.31 -0.71 -11.52
C LEU A 78 -8.21 -0.21 -12.64
N LYS A 79 -8.01 -0.70 -13.88
CA LYS A 79 -8.79 -0.21 -15.05
C LYS A 79 -10.29 -0.44 -14.87
N THR A 80 -10.65 -1.67 -14.49
CA THR A 80 -12.05 -2.06 -14.27
C THR A 80 -12.63 -1.34 -13.07
N TRP A 81 -11.90 -1.29 -11.95
CA TRP A 81 -12.34 -0.65 -10.73
C TRP A 81 -12.65 0.84 -10.95
N MET A 82 -11.71 1.59 -11.54
CA MET A 82 -11.88 3.01 -11.85
C MET A 82 -13.10 3.25 -12.74
N LYS A 83 -13.24 2.45 -13.80
CA LYS A 83 -14.35 2.58 -14.76
C LYS A 83 -15.71 2.39 -14.08
N ILE A 84 -15.88 1.33 -13.30
CA ILE A 84 -17.19 1.01 -12.72
C ILE A 84 -17.53 1.92 -11.54
N HIS A 85 -16.57 2.27 -10.68
CA HIS A 85 -16.85 3.07 -9.49
C HIS A 85 -17.11 4.53 -9.84
N ILE A 86 -16.30 5.13 -10.72
CA ILE A 86 -16.49 6.52 -11.15
C ILE A 86 -17.79 6.66 -11.96
N ARG A 87 -18.13 5.68 -12.81
CA ARG A 87 -19.42 5.68 -13.53
C ARG A 87 -20.62 5.64 -12.58
N ASN A 88 -20.48 5.04 -11.41
CA ASN A 88 -21.51 5.02 -10.38
C ASN A 88 -21.45 6.22 -9.42
N GLY A 89 -20.63 7.22 -9.71
CA GLY A 89 -20.61 8.49 -8.99
C GLY A 89 -19.72 8.52 -7.74
N LEU A 90 -18.69 7.67 -7.66
CA LEU A 90 -17.73 7.74 -6.56
C LEU A 90 -16.93 9.06 -6.60
N ASP A 91 -16.99 9.83 -5.51
CA ASP A 91 -16.22 11.07 -5.32
C ASP A 91 -14.95 10.78 -4.51
N PHE A 92 -13.79 11.16 -5.05
CA PHE A 92 -12.48 11.08 -4.41
C PHE A 92 -11.44 11.89 -5.20
N ASP A 93 -10.27 12.13 -4.61
CA ASP A 93 -9.19 12.93 -5.20
C ASP A 93 -7.99 12.07 -5.64
N VAL A 94 -7.66 11.05 -4.83
CA VAL A 94 -6.43 10.26 -4.95
C VAL A 94 -6.75 8.78 -5.15
N MET A 95 -6.24 8.19 -6.22
CA MET A 95 -6.24 6.74 -6.38
C MET A 95 -5.02 6.16 -5.67
N ALA A 96 -5.27 5.31 -4.67
CA ALA A 96 -4.25 4.67 -3.87
C ALA A 96 -4.16 3.17 -4.16
N LEU A 97 -2.94 2.63 -4.23
CA LEU A 97 -2.71 1.19 -4.40
C LEU A 97 -1.81 0.61 -3.31
N SER A 98 -2.09 -0.64 -2.97
CA SER A 98 -1.07 -1.54 -2.43
C SER A 98 -0.29 -2.20 -3.56
N HIS A 99 1.03 -2.31 -3.43
CA HIS A 99 1.87 -3.08 -4.33
C HIS A 99 2.98 -3.83 -3.60
N TYR A 100 2.88 -5.16 -3.63
CA TYR A 100 3.97 -6.06 -3.27
C TYR A 100 4.25 -6.90 -4.51
N HIS A 101 5.47 -6.87 -5.05
CA HIS A 101 5.80 -7.50 -6.32
C HIS A 101 5.43 -8.99 -6.37
N GLN A 102 5.61 -9.70 -5.25
CA GLN A 102 5.26 -11.12 -5.14
C GLN A 102 3.75 -11.37 -5.28
N LEU A 103 2.93 -10.44 -4.81
CA LEU A 103 1.48 -10.62 -4.66
C LEU A 103 0.70 -9.97 -5.80
N HIS A 104 1.22 -8.86 -6.35
CA HIS A 104 0.47 -7.99 -7.23
C HIS A 104 1.13 -7.88 -8.62
N SER A 105 0.38 -8.28 -9.64
CA SER A 105 0.72 -8.00 -11.04
C SER A 105 0.45 -6.52 -11.40
N LEU A 106 1.24 -5.98 -12.33
CA LEU A 106 0.95 -4.72 -13.01
C LEU A 106 -0.19 -4.84 -14.04
N GLY A 107 -0.73 -6.04 -14.26
CA GLY A 107 -1.76 -6.29 -15.28
C GLY A 107 -1.22 -5.97 -16.67
N ASP A 108 -1.98 -5.18 -17.44
CA ASP A 108 -1.59 -4.77 -18.80
C ASP A 108 -0.62 -3.58 -18.83
N PHE A 109 -0.13 -3.11 -17.68
CA PHE A 109 0.80 -2.00 -17.63
C PHE A 109 2.24 -2.51 -17.58
N ASP A 110 3.13 -1.90 -18.37
CA ASP A 110 4.54 -2.31 -18.41
C ASP A 110 5.35 -1.75 -17.23
N ASN A 111 4.92 -0.62 -16.68
CA ASN A 111 5.63 0.10 -15.62
C ASN A 111 4.73 1.12 -14.91
N TRP A 112 5.23 1.66 -13.79
CA TRP A 112 4.53 2.66 -12.98
C TRP A 112 4.21 3.95 -13.74
N LYS A 113 5.03 4.36 -14.70
CA LYS A 113 4.74 5.54 -15.52
C LYS A 113 3.43 5.39 -16.28
N GLN A 114 3.15 4.22 -16.85
CA GLN A 114 1.88 3.97 -17.52
C GLN A 114 0.70 3.93 -16.55
N VAL A 115 0.88 3.36 -15.35
CA VAL A 115 -0.16 3.32 -14.29
C VAL A 115 -0.52 4.75 -13.87
N VAL A 116 0.47 5.56 -13.53
CA VAL A 116 0.28 6.95 -13.11
C VAL A 116 -0.34 7.77 -14.23
N ALA A 117 0.14 7.62 -15.47
CA ALA A 117 -0.42 8.30 -16.63
C ALA A 117 -1.89 7.93 -16.86
N PHE A 118 -2.28 6.66 -16.69
CA PHE A 118 -3.66 6.24 -16.81
C PHE A 118 -4.56 6.93 -15.77
N VAL A 119 -4.17 6.92 -14.49
CA VAL A 119 -4.96 7.54 -13.42
C VAL A 119 -5.08 9.05 -13.63
N ARG A 120 -3.95 9.73 -13.89
CA ARG A 120 -3.90 11.19 -14.03
C ARG A 120 -4.54 11.67 -15.32
N ASN A 121 -4.22 11.06 -16.46
CA ASN A 121 -4.64 11.57 -17.76
C ASN A 121 -6.07 11.16 -18.11
N THR A 122 -6.49 9.94 -17.77
CA THR A 122 -7.83 9.43 -18.09
C THR A 122 -8.87 9.89 -17.07
N TYR A 123 -8.58 9.82 -15.77
CA TYR A 123 -9.57 10.09 -14.72
C TYR A 123 -9.35 11.38 -13.94
N LYS A 124 -8.26 12.12 -14.22
CA LYS A 124 -7.93 13.39 -13.55
C LYS A 124 -7.85 13.23 -12.02
N LYS A 125 -7.31 12.10 -11.56
CA LYS A 125 -7.04 11.82 -10.15
C LYS A 125 -5.55 11.85 -9.89
N ASP A 126 -5.16 12.20 -8.67
CA ASP A 126 -3.80 11.99 -8.20
C ASP A 126 -3.56 10.49 -7.95
N PHE A 127 -2.29 10.08 -7.83
CA PHE A 127 -1.91 8.69 -7.62
C PHE A 127 -0.89 8.56 -6.48
N ILE A 128 -1.05 7.55 -5.63
CA ILE A 128 -0.11 7.22 -4.55
C ILE A 128 -0.02 5.70 -4.34
N ILE A 129 1.14 5.21 -3.92
CA ILE A 129 1.25 3.87 -3.34
C ILE A 129 1.11 4.01 -1.83
N LEU A 130 0.02 3.51 -1.24
CA LEU A 130 -0.18 3.57 0.21
C LEU A 130 0.49 2.41 0.94
N GLU A 131 0.74 1.31 0.24
CA GLU A 131 1.40 0.16 0.85
C GLU A 131 2.37 -0.48 -0.14
N THR A 132 3.61 -0.62 0.30
CA THR A 132 4.60 -1.50 -0.31
C THR A 132 5.63 -1.89 0.74
N ALA A 133 6.34 -2.99 0.48
CA ALA A 133 7.49 -3.41 1.27
C ALA A 133 8.47 -4.20 0.40
N GLN A 134 9.72 -4.26 0.84
CA GLN A 134 10.74 -5.11 0.23
C GLN A 134 11.59 -5.78 1.31
N ILE A 135 12.00 -7.02 1.04
CA ILE A 135 12.75 -7.81 2.02
C ILE A 135 14.24 -7.45 2.00
N PHE A 136 14.85 -7.39 3.19
CA PHE A 136 16.30 -7.23 3.37
C PHE A 136 17.00 -8.54 3.74
N THR A 137 16.24 -9.60 4.06
CA THR A 137 16.76 -10.94 4.36
C THR A 137 15.71 -12.02 4.03
N ASP A 138 16.13 -13.28 3.87
CA ASP A 138 15.27 -14.47 3.88
C ASP A 138 15.32 -15.23 5.22
N GLY A 139 16.06 -14.71 6.20
CA GLY A 139 16.15 -15.26 7.54
C GLY A 139 14.90 -14.96 8.39
N PHE A 140 14.93 -15.51 9.59
CA PHE A 140 13.90 -15.36 10.62
C PHE A 140 14.56 -15.10 11.96
N LYS A 141 13.98 -14.22 12.78
CA LYS A 141 14.37 -14.04 14.18
C LYS A 141 13.33 -14.61 15.14
N ASP A 142 12.08 -14.75 14.70
CA ASP A 142 11.04 -15.43 15.46
C ASP A 142 10.40 -16.60 14.68
N ASN A 143 9.33 -17.18 15.25
CA ASN A 143 8.64 -18.35 14.69
C ASN A 143 7.39 -17.98 13.89
N ALA A 144 7.12 -16.69 13.69
CA ALA A 144 6.05 -16.23 12.81
C ALA A 144 6.52 -16.31 11.36
N ARG A 145 5.62 -16.78 10.48
CA ARG A 145 5.97 -16.93 9.07
C ARG A 145 5.94 -15.57 8.38
N ASN A 146 7.09 -15.14 7.85
CA ASN A 146 7.19 -13.99 6.95
C ASN A 146 6.29 -14.14 5.71
N ILE A 147 5.56 -13.07 5.38
CA ILE A 147 4.61 -13.03 4.25
C ILE A 147 5.35 -12.87 2.92
N LEU A 148 6.37 -12.01 2.90
CA LEU A 148 7.17 -11.73 1.71
C LEU A 148 8.40 -12.63 1.70
N GLY A 149 8.67 -13.22 0.53
CA GLY A 149 9.86 -14.03 0.26
C GLY A 149 10.64 -13.46 -0.93
N LYS A 150 11.62 -14.24 -1.41
CA LYS A 150 12.51 -13.83 -2.52
C LYS A 150 11.77 -13.40 -3.79
N ASN A 151 10.59 -13.97 -4.05
CA ASN A 151 9.76 -13.60 -5.20
C ASN A 151 9.21 -12.17 -5.13
N ASN A 152 9.37 -11.47 -4.00
CA ASN A 152 9.05 -10.04 -3.91
C ASN A 152 10.15 -9.16 -4.53
N ILE A 153 11.34 -9.69 -4.80
CA ILE A 153 12.39 -8.99 -5.53
C ILE A 153 12.16 -9.28 -7.02
N PRO A 154 11.91 -8.25 -7.87
CA PRO A 154 11.71 -8.48 -9.28
C PRO A 154 12.95 -9.06 -9.97
N THR A 155 12.72 -9.93 -10.95
CA THR A 155 13.80 -10.56 -11.72
C THR A 155 14.66 -9.55 -12.48
N THR A 156 14.16 -8.35 -12.77
CA THR A 156 14.95 -7.26 -13.37
C THR A 156 16.08 -6.77 -12.48
N TYR A 157 16.00 -7.02 -11.17
CA TYR A 157 17.09 -6.69 -10.28
C TYR A 157 18.24 -7.66 -10.45
N ASN A 158 18.02 -8.90 -10.93
CA ASN A 158 19.01 -9.98 -11.14
C ASN A 158 20.31 -9.50 -11.77
N LYS A 159 21.46 -9.85 -11.17
CA LYS A 159 22.76 -9.66 -11.81
C LYS A 159 22.79 -10.56 -13.05
N LYS A 160 23.05 -9.96 -14.22
CA LYS A 160 23.07 -10.65 -15.54
C LYS A 160 24.06 -11.82 -15.62
N ASP A 161 25.04 -11.91 -14.72
CA ASP A 161 26.19 -12.83 -14.84
C ASP A 161 26.38 -13.80 -13.65
N VAL A 162 25.36 -14.03 -12.81
CA VAL A 162 25.49 -14.95 -11.66
C VAL A 162 24.46 -16.08 -11.73
N THR A 163 24.94 -17.32 -11.76
CA THR A 163 24.15 -18.54 -12.03
C THR A 163 23.47 -19.14 -10.80
N TYR A 164 23.73 -18.64 -9.58
CA TYR A 164 23.24 -19.30 -8.36
C TYR A 164 22.52 -18.40 -7.33
N ASP A 165 22.63 -17.06 -7.39
CA ASP A 165 21.90 -16.19 -6.46
C ASP A 165 21.35 -14.95 -7.19
N MET A 166 20.10 -15.07 -7.65
CA MET A 166 19.25 -13.97 -8.11
C MET A 166 19.11 -12.98 -6.95
N ASN A 167 19.43 -11.69 -7.16
CA ASN A 167 19.86 -10.75 -6.10
C ASN A 167 19.36 -11.06 -4.69
N PRO A 168 20.28 -11.35 -3.77
CA PRO A 168 19.89 -11.77 -2.45
C PRO A 168 19.10 -10.66 -1.76
N PRO A 169 18.15 -11.03 -0.91
CA PRO A 169 17.51 -10.08 -0.03
C PRO A 169 18.61 -9.48 0.86
N THR A 170 18.84 -8.18 0.67
CA THR A 170 19.83 -7.38 1.41
C THR A 170 19.26 -6.00 1.64
N THR A 171 19.82 -5.27 2.60
CA THR A 171 19.47 -3.86 2.85
C THR A 171 19.67 -3.00 1.59
N ASN A 172 20.69 -3.31 0.78
CA ASN A 172 20.93 -2.65 -0.51
C ASN A 172 19.85 -2.97 -1.56
N THR A 173 19.42 -4.23 -1.65
CA THR A 173 18.32 -4.63 -2.56
C THR A 173 17.02 -3.94 -2.18
N GLN A 174 16.69 -3.91 -0.88
CA GLN A 174 15.53 -3.21 -0.34
C GLN A 174 15.59 -1.71 -0.67
N ARG A 175 16.70 -1.04 -0.34
CA ARG A 175 16.92 0.38 -0.63
C ARG A 175 16.75 0.69 -2.12
N LYS A 176 17.42 -0.09 -2.97
CA LYS A 176 17.42 0.13 -4.41
C LYS A 176 16.01 -0.01 -4.99
N TYR A 177 15.30 -1.09 -4.65
CA TYR A 177 13.94 -1.32 -5.13
C TYR A 177 12.99 -0.15 -4.80
N LEU A 178 13.02 0.30 -3.55
CA LEU A 178 12.17 1.40 -3.09
C LEU A 178 12.57 2.73 -3.73
N SER A 179 13.87 2.98 -3.90
CA SER A 179 14.35 4.19 -4.57
C SER A 179 13.94 4.23 -6.05
N ASP A 180 14.02 3.10 -6.76
CA ASP A 180 13.67 3.01 -8.17
C ASP A 180 12.15 3.19 -8.35
N MET A 181 11.33 2.54 -7.51
CA MET A 181 9.87 2.77 -7.50
C MET A 181 9.53 4.22 -7.17
N GLY A 182 10.17 4.80 -6.15
CA GLY A 182 9.97 6.20 -5.76
C GLY A 182 10.30 7.18 -6.89
N LYS A 183 11.41 6.96 -7.61
CA LYS A 183 11.81 7.75 -8.78
C LYS A 183 10.80 7.65 -9.91
N ASP A 184 10.38 6.43 -10.25
CA ASP A 184 9.42 6.20 -11.32
C ASP A 184 8.10 6.94 -11.04
N LEU A 185 7.62 6.88 -9.79
CA LEU A 185 6.42 7.59 -9.36
C LEU A 185 6.62 9.11 -9.38
N TYR A 186 7.73 9.61 -8.81
CA TYR A 186 8.04 11.04 -8.78
C TYR A 186 8.09 11.66 -10.18
N ILE A 187 8.87 11.06 -11.09
CA ILE A 187 9.02 11.53 -12.48
C ILE A 187 7.68 11.48 -13.25
N SER A 188 6.80 10.55 -12.87
CA SER A 188 5.49 10.40 -13.49
C SER A 188 4.40 11.30 -12.87
N GLY A 189 4.72 12.05 -11.81
CA GLY A 189 3.76 12.92 -11.11
C GLY A 189 2.86 12.18 -10.11
N GLY A 190 3.32 11.05 -9.56
CA GLY A 190 2.72 10.43 -8.39
C GLY A 190 3.03 11.24 -7.12
N LEU A 191 2.14 11.14 -6.12
CA LEU A 191 2.30 11.85 -4.85
C LEU A 191 3.39 11.23 -3.96
N GLY A 192 3.67 9.94 -4.10
CA GLY A 192 4.72 9.25 -3.35
C GLY A 192 4.41 7.79 -3.03
N VAL A 193 5.13 7.29 -2.04
CA VAL A 193 5.07 5.91 -1.52
C VAL A 193 5.02 5.97 0.00
N ILE A 194 4.09 5.21 0.59
CA ILE A 194 4.08 4.91 2.02
C ILE A 194 4.56 3.46 2.19
N TYR A 195 5.60 3.28 3.00
CA TYR A 195 6.16 1.97 3.30
C TYR A 195 5.36 1.32 4.43
N TRP A 196 5.06 0.02 4.30
CA TRP A 196 4.26 -0.70 5.27
C TRP A 196 5.07 -1.75 6.03
N GLY A 197 4.88 -1.80 7.34
CA GLY A 197 5.55 -2.77 8.23
C GLY A 197 7.05 -2.51 8.45
N GLY A 198 7.51 -1.28 8.22
CA GLY A 198 8.93 -0.93 8.37
C GLY A 198 9.45 -1.18 9.77
N GLU A 199 8.61 -1.06 10.79
CA GLU A 199 8.92 -1.16 12.21
C GLU A 199 8.58 -2.52 12.85
N TRP A 200 8.01 -3.46 12.08
CA TRP A 200 7.52 -4.74 12.60
C TRP A 200 8.66 -5.75 12.76
N VAL A 201 9.52 -5.51 13.76
CA VAL A 201 10.64 -6.40 14.12
C VAL A 201 10.17 -7.71 14.75
N GLY A 202 11.01 -8.74 14.64
CA GLY A 202 10.71 -10.04 15.23
C GLY A 202 10.72 -10.06 16.75
N SER A 203 9.82 -10.85 17.35
CA SER A 203 9.73 -11.05 18.80
C SER A 203 9.26 -12.45 19.14
N ASN A 204 10.01 -13.18 19.97
CA ASN A 204 9.62 -14.52 20.42
C ASN A 204 8.46 -14.54 21.42
N ASN A 205 8.06 -13.39 21.97
CA ASN A 205 7.11 -13.31 23.08
C ASN A 205 5.89 -12.42 22.78
N THR A 206 5.90 -11.67 21.68
CA THR A 206 4.87 -10.67 21.39
C THR A 206 4.26 -10.93 20.02
N LEU A 207 2.93 -10.87 19.94
CA LEU A 207 2.23 -10.81 18.66
C LEU A 207 2.33 -9.37 18.13
N VAL A 208 3.14 -9.18 17.08
CA VAL A 208 3.31 -7.86 16.44
C VAL A 208 2.28 -7.65 15.33
N TYR A 209 1.73 -8.74 14.76
CA TYR A 209 0.58 -8.68 13.86
C TYR A 209 -0.20 -10.03 13.87
N PRO A 210 -1.52 -10.03 14.14
CA PRO A 210 -2.26 -11.26 14.42
C PRO A 210 -2.77 -12.01 13.17
N LEU A 211 -2.15 -11.84 11.99
CA LEU A 211 -2.38 -12.77 10.86
C LEU A 211 -1.60 -14.07 10.99
N ASN A 212 -1.06 -14.38 12.17
CA ASN A 212 -0.35 -15.64 12.37
C ASN A 212 -1.30 -16.83 12.22
N VAL A 213 -1.25 -17.46 11.05
CA VAL A 213 -2.05 -18.63 10.65
C VAL A 213 -1.86 -19.82 11.60
N ASN A 214 -0.79 -19.82 12.42
CA ASN A 214 -0.44 -20.89 13.35
C ASN A 214 -0.38 -20.43 14.82
N GLY A 215 -0.72 -19.18 15.13
CA GLY A 215 -0.74 -18.65 16.50
C GLY A 215 0.63 -18.46 17.17
N ASN A 216 1.74 -18.54 16.42
CA ASN A 216 3.07 -18.30 17.00
C ASN A 216 3.24 -16.81 17.37
N PRO A 217 3.91 -16.49 18.49
CA PRO A 217 4.36 -15.13 18.75
C PRO A 217 5.33 -14.68 17.64
N GLY A 218 5.31 -13.39 17.32
CA GLY A 218 6.22 -12.80 16.33
C GLY A 218 5.62 -11.80 15.36
N SER A 219 6.44 -11.42 14.39
CA SER A 219 6.13 -10.54 13.28
C SER A 219 6.17 -11.31 11.97
N THR A 220 5.10 -11.22 11.19
CA THR A 220 5.06 -11.78 9.83
C THR A 220 5.70 -10.86 8.77
N TRP A 221 6.40 -9.81 9.22
CA TRP A 221 7.07 -8.77 8.40
C TRP A 221 8.51 -8.48 8.79
N GLU A 222 9.09 -9.21 9.75
CA GLU A 222 10.41 -8.90 10.30
C GLU A 222 11.51 -8.85 9.24
N ASN A 223 11.39 -9.63 8.17
CA ASN A 223 12.36 -9.66 7.09
C ASN A 223 12.23 -8.50 6.08
N ALA A 224 11.18 -7.68 6.22
CA ALA A 224 10.91 -6.48 5.44
C ALA A 224 10.96 -5.21 6.30
N ALA A 225 11.37 -5.29 7.56
CA ALA A 225 11.58 -4.14 8.42
C ALA A 225 12.76 -3.26 7.94
N PHE A 226 12.95 -2.11 8.59
CA PHE A 226 14.15 -1.27 8.49
C PHE A 226 15.16 -1.51 9.63
N TRP A 227 14.85 -2.46 10.51
CA TRP A 227 15.68 -2.86 11.64
C TRP A 227 16.10 -4.32 11.48
N ASP A 228 17.40 -4.58 11.70
CA ASP A 228 17.94 -5.94 11.64
C ASP A 228 17.50 -6.80 12.83
N PHE A 229 17.93 -8.07 12.85
CA PHE A 229 17.58 -8.98 13.94
C PHE A 229 18.20 -8.66 15.30
N ASN A 230 19.12 -7.70 15.36
CA ASN A 230 19.64 -7.13 16.59
C ASN A 230 18.97 -5.80 16.95
N TYR A 231 17.90 -5.42 16.23
CA TYR A 231 17.17 -4.17 16.36
C TYR A 231 18.00 -2.92 16.01
N ASN A 232 19.05 -3.06 15.21
CA ASN A 232 19.78 -1.91 14.68
C ASN A 232 19.08 -1.41 13.41
N LEU A 233 18.89 -0.10 13.32
CA LEU A 233 18.44 0.53 12.09
C LEU A 233 19.49 0.32 11.00
N HIS A 234 19.07 -0.18 9.84
CA HIS A 234 19.97 -0.48 8.73
C HIS A 234 19.75 0.44 7.51
N ASP A 235 20.69 0.41 6.57
CA ASP A 235 20.74 1.38 5.46
C ASP A 235 19.55 1.36 4.49
N GLY A 236 18.73 0.31 4.51
CA GLY A 236 17.47 0.21 3.77
C GLY A 236 16.58 1.45 3.90
N ILE A 237 16.50 2.05 5.09
CA ILE A 237 15.66 3.21 5.39
C ILE A 237 16.04 4.47 4.59
N ASN A 238 17.28 4.54 4.08
CA ASN A 238 17.77 5.70 3.36
C ASN A 238 17.24 5.81 1.91
N TRP A 239 16.37 4.91 1.46
CA TRP A 239 15.82 4.90 0.09
C TRP A 239 15.21 6.23 -0.35
N MET A 240 14.57 6.97 0.57
CA MET A 240 13.96 8.26 0.27
C MET A 240 14.99 9.31 -0.15
N LYS A 241 16.21 9.25 0.39
CA LYS A 241 17.30 10.18 0.05
C LYS A 241 17.79 10.01 -1.37
N ASP A 242 17.44 8.88 -2.01
CA ASP A 242 17.90 8.57 -3.36
C ASP A 242 16.89 9.00 -4.43
N ILE A 243 15.66 9.40 -4.07
CA ILE A 243 14.56 9.65 -5.03
C ILE A 243 14.76 10.97 -5.79
N VAL A 244 15.22 12.01 -5.09
CA VAL A 244 15.43 13.34 -5.64
C VAL A 244 16.94 13.56 -5.85
N PRO A 245 17.39 14.05 -7.02
CA PRO A 245 18.80 14.32 -7.29
C PRO A 245 19.46 15.32 -6.34
#